data_AF-A0A653C7N4-F1
#
_entry.id   AF-A0A653C7N4-F1
#
_cell.length_a   1.000
_cell.length_b   1.000
_cell.length_c   1.000
_cell.angle_alpha   90.00
_cell.angle_beta   90.00
_cell.angle_gamma   90.00
#
_symmetry.space_group_name_H-M   'P 1'
#
loop_
_entity.id
_entity.type
_entity.pdbx_description
1 polymer ?
#
loop_
_entity_poly.entity_id
_entity_poly.type
_entity_poly.pdbx_seq_one_letter_code
_entity_poly.pdbx_strand_id
1 'polypeptide(L)'
;MAKLGAYYALCPIIDTKSILGVSEDAEKGFVIATLDKNIASKYKLSDQKQIVCWRTREKFSSPVLYDRTLAKYVAVFNQTYIKAWEAEENLDKVKKYKFNQQIYTIFSNSENTFVVFQNGSVYKLEEALNQRKSLNLTDVSDGEIVDILYKKLKDSFYVGLVVQENGEYQLYWKVLNDEKTFFHKINLEREDLSLRGWGFHIGQDRINFLSCWSDQSIFSTILDEAEAQNSIGDLFTVIESASMKHHVSLISLDENYIALFGGSSNEEGAILLLYNTQFKVTQTKQPFKLFNENARIWLLDDNLILPVGQNLAVIPFVLETEQLAALIGSHKALNDRLDADIHIVNEVQISSWESEFKAQEKDLPKALQAKIEMYMDQGYPESLVLEEMLPNVLKNNDVEMLDVCLEFFTDIPEKILANILQYLVNADSKFFNFRKCSMVDLPSTLQPLQRVKLLEKILSMPYSETILLPYLKSFSLKDLKPLLEYVCLAWESDDFLLPNLNAVETEKKLIEWSCILIDANYQKIVLSKDQEILQTFYKLRELVDQGLTCVKEFEQLEPILRMLIRGKCQQKDLSCNLRYSIEQLSLY
;
A
#
# COMPACT_ATOMS: atom_id res chain seq x y z
N MET A 1 7.01 10.27 4.10
CA MET A 1 6.57 8.94 3.63
C MET A 1 7.43 8.51 2.45
N ALA A 2 7.91 7.28 2.45
CA ALA A 2 8.76 6.72 1.40
C ALA A 2 7.92 6.18 0.25
N LYS A 3 8.21 6.65 -0.97
CA LYS A 3 7.50 6.27 -2.20
C LYS A 3 8.49 5.71 -3.21
N LEU A 4 8.06 4.67 -3.93
CA LEU A 4 8.75 4.18 -5.11
C LEU A 4 8.17 4.87 -6.35
N GLY A 5 9.06 5.39 -7.21
CA GLY A 5 8.69 5.95 -8.50
C GLY A 5 8.49 4.87 -9.57
N ALA A 6 8.10 5.31 -10.76
CA ALA A 6 7.97 4.40 -11.91
C ALA A 6 9.34 3.83 -12.29
N TYR A 7 9.44 2.51 -12.38
CA TYR A 7 10.67 1.85 -12.80
C TYR A 7 10.81 1.81 -14.32
N TYR A 8 12.04 1.76 -14.79
CA TYR A 8 12.38 1.61 -16.20
C TYR A 8 13.54 0.63 -16.38
N ALA A 9 13.65 0.04 -17.57
CA ALA A 9 14.76 -0.86 -17.91
C ALA A 9 15.98 -0.05 -18.38
N LEU A 10 17.15 -0.30 -17.81
CA LEU A 10 18.40 0.33 -18.18
C LEU A 10 19.13 -0.44 -19.29
N CYS A 11 19.36 -1.73 -19.07
CA CYS A 11 20.03 -2.59 -20.04
C CYS A 11 19.49 -4.02 -20.00
N PRO A 12 19.47 -4.72 -21.15
CA PRO A 12 19.14 -6.13 -21.18
C PRO A 12 20.26 -6.96 -20.53
N ILE A 13 19.86 -8.04 -19.89
CA ILE A 13 20.72 -9.01 -19.21
C ILE A 13 20.44 -10.39 -19.82
N ILE A 14 21.50 -11.12 -20.14
CA ILE A 14 21.40 -12.47 -20.69
C ILE A 14 21.06 -13.48 -19.58
N ASP A 15 21.70 -13.34 -18.42
CA ASP A 15 21.46 -14.18 -17.24
C ASP A 15 21.64 -13.35 -15.97
N THR A 16 20.72 -13.46 -15.02
CA THR A 16 20.80 -12.74 -13.75
C THR A 16 21.96 -13.24 -12.88
N LYS A 17 22.41 -14.48 -13.07
CA LYS A 17 23.60 -15.04 -12.40
C LYS A 17 24.92 -14.48 -12.95
N SER A 18 24.91 -13.84 -14.13
CA SER A 18 26.13 -13.38 -14.79
C SER A 18 26.55 -11.96 -14.41
N ILE A 19 25.67 -11.22 -13.71
CA ILE A 19 25.94 -9.87 -13.22
C ILE A 19 26.95 -9.96 -12.07
N LEU A 20 28.08 -9.26 -12.19
CA LEU A 20 29.05 -9.16 -11.10
C LEU A 20 28.69 -8.04 -10.12
N GLY A 21 28.17 -6.92 -10.63
CA GLY A 21 27.69 -5.82 -9.79
C GLY A 21 27.45 -4.55 -10.59
N VAL A 22 26.85 -3.58 -9.90
CA VAL A 22 26.61 -2.21 -10.40
C VAL A 22 27.26 -1.24 -9.42
N SER A 23 27.95 -0.23 -9.94
CA SER A 23 28.72 0.73 -9.15
C SER A 23 28.56 2.16 -9.65
N GLU A 24 28.91 3.12 -8.78
CA GLU A 24 28.93 4.55 -9.09
C GLU A 24 30.11 4.91 -10.01
N ASP A 25 29.88 5.89 -10.88
CA ASP A 25 30.91 6.51 -11.70
C ASP A 25 31.50 7.77 -11.04
N ALA A 26 32.46 8.42 -11.70
CA ALA A 26 32.97 9.73 -11.31
C ALA A 26 31.88 10.82 -11.32
N GLU A 27 30.97 10.75 -12.30
CA GLU A 27 29.89 11.73 -12.50
C GLU A 27 28.56 11.21 -11.96
N LYS A 28 27.84 12.05 -11.22
CA LYS A 28 26.50 11.73 -10.72
C LYS A 28 25.53 11.42 -11.86
N GLY A 29 24.66 10.44 -11.66
CA GLY A 29 23.70 9.99 -12.68
C GLY A 29 24.28 9.08 -13.76
N PHE A 30 25.55 8.67 -13.64
CA PHE A 30 26.13 7.60 -14.43
C PHE A 30 26.42 6.38 -13.56
N VAL A 31 26.21 5.20 -14.13
CA VAL A 31 26.40 3.92 -13.45
C VAL A 31 27.21 2.98 -14.31
N ILE A 32 28.02 2.14 -13.66
CA ILE A 32 28.83 1.13 -14.33
C ILE A 32 28.21 -0.23 -14.04
N ALA A 33 27.67 -0.88 -15.07
CA ALA A 33 27.14 -2.24 -14.97
C ALA A 33 28.18 -3.23 -15.49
N THR A 34 28.58 -4.19 -14.64
CA THR A 34 29.51 -5.26 -15.00
C THR A 34 28.74 -6.55 -15.31
N LEU A 35 28.64 -6.90 -16.59
CA LEU A 35 27.83 -7.99 -17.16
C LEU A 35 28.69 -9.15 -17.70
N ASP A 36 28.19 -10.39 -17.62
CA ASP A 36 28.74 -11.59 -18.28
C ASP A 36 30.25 -11.88 -18.06
N LYS A 37 30.81 -11.40 -16.95
CA LYS A 37 32.24 -11.52 -16.58
C LYS A 37 33.25 -10.94 -17.58
N ASN A 38 32.87 -10.52 -18.79
CA ASN A 38 33.80 -10.01 -19.82
C ASN A 38 33.38 -8.64 -20.36
N ILE A 39 32.24 -8.11 -19.92
CA ILE A 39 31.68 -6.87 -20.42
C ILE A 39 31.40 -5.95 -19.24
N ALA A 40 31.88 -4.73 -19.29
CA ALA A 40 31.46 -3.67 -18.38
C ALA A 40 31.00 -2.49 -19.22
N SER A 41 29.97 -1.78 -18.79
CA SER A 41 29.41 -0.67 -19.56
C SER A 41 28.97 0.47 -18.66
N LYS A 42 29.33 1.68 -19.07
CA LYS A 42 28.90 2.93 -18.44
C LYS A 42 27.60 3.38 -19.08
N TYR A 43 26.57 3.57 -18.26
CA TYR A 43 25.25 4.04 -18.67
C TYR A 43 24.92 5.36 -18.01
N LYS A 44 24.16 6.21 -18.72
CA LYS A 44 23.55 7.40 -18.15
C LYS A 44 22.12 7.08 -17.72
N LEU A 45 21.78 7.33 -16.47
CA LEU A 45 20.46 7.00 -15.92
C LEU A 45 19.34 7.82 -16.54
N SER A 46 19.58 9.07 -16.93
CA SER A 46 18.56 10.00 -17.40
C SER A 46 17.96 9.66 -18.77
N ASP A 47 18.78 9.17 -19.70
CA ASP A 47 18.38 8.88 -21.08
C ASP A 47 18.61 7.41 -21.49
N GLN A 48 19.01 6.57 -20.53
CA GLN A 48 19.24 5.13 -20.69
C GLN A 48 20.30 4.80 -21.76
N LYS A 49 21.16 5.76 -22.13
CA LYS A 49 22.17 5.54 -23.16
C LYS A 49 23.44 4.92 -22.58
N GLN A 50 23.95 3.93 -23.32
CA GLN A 50 25.28 3.41 -23.13
C GLN A 50 26.31 4.41 -23.67
N ILE A 51 27.24 4.84 -22.81
CA ILE A 51 28.29 5.79 -23.17
C ILE A 51 29.56 5.06 -23.57
N VAL A 52 30.01 4.13 -22.70
CA VAL A 52 31.25 3.37 -22.91
C VAL A 52 30.98 1.88 -22.68
N CYS A 53 31.63 1.05 -23.48
CA CYS A 53 31.61 -0.41 -23.37
C CYS A 53 33.03 -0.94 -23.34
N TRP A 54 33.39 -1.59 -22.24
CA TRP A 54 34.64 -2.29 -22.04
C TRP A 54 34.42 -3.77 -22.26
N ARG A 55 35.01 -4.33 -23.32
CA ARG A 55 35.01 -5.77 -23.59
C ARG A 55 36.41 -6.33 -23.43
N THR A 56 36.54 -7.39 -22.67
CA THR A 56 37.84 -8.01 -22.37
C THR A 56 37.84 -9.49 -22.76
N ARG A 57 39.00 -9.99 -23.16
CA ARG A 57 39.23 -11.44 -23.34
C ARG A 57 39.36 -12.16 -21.99
N GLU A 58 39.89 -11.43 -21.01
CA GLU A 58 40.10 -11.90 -19.64
C GLU A 58 38.84 -11.63 -18.81
N LYS A 59 38.52 -12.53 -17.86
CA LYS A 59 37.30 -12.43 -17.06
C LYS A 59 37.50 -11.47 -15.89
N PHE A 60 36.61 -10.49 -15.78
CA PHE A 60 36.32 -9.76 -14.55
C PHE A 60 35.95 -10.75 -13.44
N SER A 61 36.53 -10.55 -12.26
CA SER A 61 36.23 -11.29 -11.04
C SER A 61 35.55 -10.42 -9.99
N SER A 62 35.60 -9.10 -10.16
CA SER A 62 34.92 -8.10 -9.33
C SER A 62 34.09 -7.17 -10.22
N PRO A 63 33.13 -6.40 -9.65
CA PRO A 63 32.58 -5.23 -10.32
C PRO A 63 33.70 -4.23 -10.67
N VAL A 64 33.53 -3.52 -11.79
CA VAL A 64 34.37 -2.38 -12.15
C VAL A 64 33.98 -1.20 -11.26
N LEU A 65 34.95 -0.51 -10.67
CA LEU A 65 34.75 0.68 -9.85
C LEU A 65 35.52 1.86 -10.43
N TYR A 66 35.04 3.08 -10.19
CA TYR A 66 35.85 4.28 -10.43
C TYR A 66 36.55 4.68 -9.13
N ASP A 67 37.88 4.65 -9.15
CA ASP A 67 38.68 5.07 -8.00
C ASP A 67 38.97 6.57 -8.07
N ARG A 68 38.50 7.32 -7.06
CA ARG A 68 38.62 8.79 -7.05
C ARG A 68 40.03 9.28 -6.72
N THR A 69 40.82 8.53 -5.96
CA THR A 69 42.20 8.94 -5.65
C THR A 69 43.14 8.75 -6.84
N LEU A 70 43.02 7.62 -7.54
CA LEU A 70 43.80 7.36 -8.77
C LEU A 70 43.20 8.01 -10.02
N ALA A 71 41.95 8.49 -9.96
CA ALA A 71 41.15 8.99 -11.09
C ALA A 71 41.07 8.00 -12.26
N LYS A 72 40.92 6.70 -11.95
CA LYS A 72 40.93 5.60 -12.92
C LYS A 72 39.87 4.56 -12.61
N TYR A 73 39.42 3.86 -13.65
CA TYR A 73 38.59 2.67 -13.50
C TYR A 73 39.45 1.49 -13.07
N VAL A 74 38.99 0.74 -12.08
CA VAL A 74 39.72 -0.36 -11.46
C VAL A 74 38.83 -1.60 -11.42
N ALA A 75 39.42 -2.76 -11.72
CA ALA A 75 38.76 -4.05 -11.57
C ALA A 75 39.78 -5.18 -11.36
N VAL A 76 39.30 -6.26 -10.74
CA VAL A 76 40.04 -7.50 -10.54
C VAL A 76 39.76 -8.45 -11.72
N PHE A 77 40.82 -9.07 -12.21
CA PHE A 77 40.78 -10.02 -13.32
C PHE A 77 41.33 -11.38 -12.88
N ASN A 78 40.63 -12.44 -13.28
CA ASN A 78 40.96 -13.84 -12.96
C ASN A 78 41.39 -14.04 -11.50
N GLN A 79 40.79 -13.30 -10.55
CA GLN A 79 41.11 -13.31 -9.11
C GLN A 79 42.59 -13.07 -8.74
N THR A 80 43.45 -12.67 -9.67
CA THR A 80 44.92 -12.72 -9.48
C THR A 80 45.62 -11.40 -9.75
N TYR A 81 45.01 -10.51 -10.53
CA TYR A 81 45.59 -9.20 -10.82
C TYR A 81 44.54 -8.11 -10.94
N ILE A 82 44.98 -6.90 -10.64
CA ILE A 82 44.20 -5.67 -10.78
C ILE A 82 44.70 -4.93 -12.02
N LYS A 83 43.78 -4.31 -12.76
CA LYS A 83 44.11 -3.29 -13.78
C LYS A 83 43.45 -1.98 -13.37
N ALA A 84 44.13 -0.88 -13.68
CA ALA A 84 43.61 0.47 -13.55
C ALA A 84 43.76 1.19 -14.90
N TRP A 85 42.69 1.74 -15.44
CA TRP A 85 42.63 2.31 -16.80
C TRP A 85 41.75 3.55 -16.88
N GLU A 86 41.90 4.32 -17.95
CA GLU A 86 41.05 5.46 -18.30
C GLU A 86 39.96 5.07 -19.30
N ALA A 87 38.88 5.85 -19.42
CA ALA A 87 37.67 5.44 -20.17
C ALA A 87 37.95 4.98 -21.62
N GLU A 88 38.88 5.65 -22.31
CA GLU A 88 39.21 5.41 -23.72
C GLU A 88 40.34 4.39 -23.93
N GLU A 89 40.94 3.85 -22.86
CA GLU A 89 42.06 2.92 -22.97
C GLU A 89 41.62 1.50 -23.35
N ASN A 90 42.44 0.85 -24.17
CA ASN A 90 42.24 -0.57 -24.48
C ASN A 90 42.78 -1.45 -23.34
N LEU A 91 41.87 -2.11 -22.63
CA LEU A 91 42.13 -3.02 -21.50
C LEU A 91 43.14 -4.14 -21.74
N ASP A 92 43.35 -4.56 -22.99
CA ASP A 92 44.33 -5.60 -23.32
C ASP A 92 45.78 -5.09 -23.20
N LYS A 93 46.00 -3.76 -23.34
CA LYS A 93 47.32 -3.12 -23.27
C LYS A 93 47.65 -2.55 -21.88
N VAL A 94 46.67 -2.50 -20.99
CA VAL A 94 46.81 -1.91 -19.65
C VAL A 94 47.71 -2.78 -18.76
N LYS A 95 48.53 -2.12 -17.94
CA LYS A 95 49.46 -2.75 -17.00
C LYS A 95 48.70 -3.65 -16.01
N LYS A 96 49.23 -4.88 -15.82
CA LYS A 96 48.69 -5.87 -14.88
C LYS A 96 49.43 -5.82 -13.54
N TYR A 97 48.71 -5.58 -12.45
CA TYR A 97 49.25 -5.66 -11.09
C TYR A 97 48.94 -7.03 -10.51
N LYS A 98 49.90 -7.97 -10.62
CA LYS A 98 49.75 -9.34 -10.11
C LYS A 98 50.01 -9.40 -8.61
N PHE A 99 49.17 -10.17 -7.91
CA PHE A 99 49.28 -10.49 -6.49
C PHE A 99 49.58 -11.97 -6.32
N ASN A 100 50.22 -12.33 -5.21
CA ASN A 100 50.54 -13.72 -4.90
C ASN A 100 49.32 -14.48 -4.37
N GLN A 101 48.44 -13.77 -3.65
CA GLN A 101 47.20 -14.33 -3.11
C GLN A 101 46.01 -13.94 -3.99
N GLN A 102 44.98 -14.78 -3.97
CA GLN A 102 43.76 -14.55 -4.73
C GLN A 102 42.93 -13.42 -4.11
N ILE A 103 42.42 -12.56 -4.98
CA ILE A 103 41.58 -11.41 -4.64
C ILE A 103 40.12 -11.85 -4.79
N TYR A 104 39.33 -11.61 -3.75
CA TYR A 104 37.90 -11.87 -3.77
C TYR A 104 37.17 -10.75 -4.52
N THR A 105 37.28 -9.49 -4.05
CA THR A 105 36.66 -8.33 -4.72
C THR A 105 37.32 -7.02 -4.34
N ILE A 106 36.85 -5.94 -4.95
CA ILE A 106 37.15 -4.56 -4.57
C ILE A 106 35.85 -3.84 -4.22
N PHE A 107 35.91 -2.89 -3.30
CA PHE A 107 34.79 -2.01 -2.96
C PHE A 107 35.33 -0.61 -2.64
N SER A 108 34.47 0.40 -2.69
CA SER A 108 34.85 1.79 -2.45
C SER A 108 33.91 2.44 -1.45
N ASN A 109 34.45 3.29 -0.60
CA ASN A 109 33.72 4.21 0.24
C ASN A 109 34.08 5.61 -0.24
N SER A 110 33.37 6.13 -1.25
CA SER A 110 33.35 7.48 -1.85
C SER A 110 34.64 8.31 -1.96
N GLU A 111 35.51 8.26 -0.96
CA GLU A 111 36.85 8.79 -0.80
C GLU A 111 37.95 7.75 -1.09
N ASN A 112 37.82 6.50 -0.60
CA ASN A 112 38.89 5.49 -0.66
C ASN A 112 38.40 4.16 -1.23
N THR A 113 39.26 3.50 -2.02
CA THR A 113 39.02 2.15 -2.56
C THR A 113 39.82 1.09 -1.81
N PHE A 114 39.19 -0.05 -1.53
CA PHE A 114 39.75 -1.16 -0.77
C PHE A 114 39.74 -2.45 -1.58
N VAL A 115 40.71 -3.31 -1.29
CA VAL A 115 40.88 -4.65 -1.87
C VAL A 115 40.67 -5.68 -0.77
N VAL A 116 39.84 -6.69 -1.06
CA VAL A 116 39.61 -7.83 -0.18
C VAL A 116 40.19 -9.09 -0.81
N PHE A 117 41.09 -9.74 -0.08
CA PHE A 117 41.65 -11.03 -0.47
C PHE A 117 40.76 -12.17 0.00
N GLN A 118 40.90 -13.36 -0.62
CA GLN A 118 40.08 -14.52 -0.26
C GLN A 118 40.27 -14.99 1.19
N ASN A 119 41.35 -14.62 1.85
CA ASN A 119 41.56 -14.89 3.27
C ASN A 119 40.92 -13.86 4.21
N GLY A 120 40.08 -12.96 3.69
CA GLY A 120 39.38 -11.93 4.45
C GLY A 120 40.22 -10.70 4.78
N SER A 121 41.50 -10.66 4.41
CA SER A 121 42.32 -9.48 4.66
C SER A 121 41.89 -8.30 3.75
N VAL A 122 41.79 -7.11 4.35
CA VAL A 122 41.27 -5.88 3.71
C VAL A 122 42.34 -4.81 3.77
N TYR A 123 42.73 -4.26 2.61
CA TYR A 123 43.75 -3.21 2.48
C TYR A 123 43.27 -2.06 1.59
N LYS A 124 43.80 -0.86 1.80
CA LYS A 124 43.61 0.25 0.85
C LYS A 124 44.28 -0.08 -0.48
N LEU A 125 43.65 0.30 -1.58
CA LEU A 125 44.14 -0.01 -2.93
C LEU A 125 45.54 0.55 -3.17
N GLU A 126 45.81 1.79 -2.76
CA GLU A 126 47.12 2.42 -2.92
C GLU A 126 48.22 1.67 -2.16
N GLU A 127 47.94 1.29 -0.91
CA GLU A 127 48.86 0.51 -0.08
C GLU A 127 49.11 -0.87 -0.69
N ALA A 128 48.04 -1.54 -1.17
CA ALA A 128 48.14 -2.85 -1.80
C ALA A 128 48.95 -2.80 -3.11
N LEU A 129 48.79 -1.76 -3.92
CA LEU A 129 49.54 -1.59 -5.18
C LEU A 129 51.03 -1.28 -4.92
N ASN A 130 51.33 -0.45 -3.91
CA ASN A 130 52.69 -0.06 -3.55
C ASN A 130 53.45 -1.18 -2.83
N GLN A 131 52.82 -1.85 -1.87
CA GLN A 131 53.42 -2.88 -1.01
C GLN A 131 53.20 -4.31 -1.50
N ARG A 132 52.80 -4.50 -2.77
CA ARG A 132 52.39 -5.79 -3.38
C ARG A 132 53.25 -7.03 -3.05
N LYS A 133 54.56 -6.85 -2.77
CA LYS A 133 55.52 -7.93 -2.49
C LYS A 133 55.79 -8.17 -0.99
N SER A 134 55.42 -7.23 -0.14
CA SER A 134 55.69 -7.21 1.30
C SER A 134 54.42 -7.25 2.15
N LEU A 135 53.26 -7.48 1.54
CA LEU A 135 52.00 -7.64 2.26
C LEU A 135 52.06 -8.91 3.12
N ASN A 136 52.05 -8.74 4.44
CA ASN A 136 51.84 -9.83 5.39
C ASN A 136 50.34 -10.02 5.57
N LEU A 137 49.78 -10.97 4.82
CA LEU A 137 48.35 -11.26 4.82
C LEU A 137 48.09 -12.26 5.95
N THR A 138 47.49 -11.80 7.05
CA THR A 138 47.02 -12.68 8.12
C THR A 138 45.64 -13.21 7.75
N ASP A 139 45.46 -14.53 7.85
CA ASP A 139 44.18 -15.15 7.57
C ASP A 139 43.16 -14.76 8.64
N VAL A 140 42.00 -14.28 8.20
CA VAL A 140 40.89 -13.83 9.07
C VAL A 140 39.95 -15.00 9.37
N SER A 141 39.76 -15.90 8.39
CA SER A 141 38.91 -17.08 8.48
C SER A 141 39.40 -18.15 7.50
N ASP A 142 39.07 -19.41 7.78
CA ASP A 142 39.36 -20.55 6.90
C ASP A 142 38.18 -20.87 5.94
N GLY A 143 37.01 -20.26 6.16
CA GLY A 143 35.81 -20.44 5.33
C GLY A 143 35.74 -19.64 4.03
N GLU A 144 34.70 -19.90 3.24
CA GLU A 144 34.44 -19.20 1.97
C GLU A 144 33.68 -17.89 2.22
N ILE A 145 34.20 -16.77 1.69
CA ILE A 145 33.54 -15.46 1.79
C ILE A 145 32.34 -15.44 0.83
N VAL A 146 31.14 -15.25 1.37
CA VAL A 146 29.88 -15.21 0.61
C VAL A 146 29.55 -13.77 0.20
N ASP A 147 29.71 -12.82 1.12
CA ASP A 147 29.34 -11.42 0.87
C ASP A 147 30.14 -10.43 1.74
N ILE A 148 30.16 -9.16 1.34
CA ILE A 148 30.86 -8.07 2.03
C ILE A 148 29.89 -6.92 2.28
N LEU A 149 29.77 -6.55 3.54
CA LEU A 149 28.98 -5.43 4.01
C LEU A 149 29.89 -4.28 4.41
N TYR A 150 29.53 -3.06 4.03
CA TYR A 150 30.29 -1.89 4.43
C TYR A 150 29.41 -0.65 4.51
N LYS A 151 29.66 0.19 5.51
CA LYS A 151 28.96 1.46 5.72
C LYS A 151 29.88 2.44 6.48
N LYS A 152 29.76 3.73 6.14
CA LYS A 152 30.43 4.83 6.84
C LYS A 152 29.46 5.43 7.86
N LEU A 153 29.88 5.51 9.13
CA LEU A 153 29.19 6.18 10.21
C LEU A 153 30.11 7.28 10.76
N LYS A 154 29.75 8.55 10.55
CA LYS A 154 30.61 9.70 10.84
C LYS A 154 32.00 9.53 10.19
N ASP A 155 33.06 9.52 10.99
CA ASP A 155 34.42 9.31 10.51
C ASP A 155 34.79 7.82 10.44
N SER A 156 34.05 6.94 11.12
CA SER A 156 34.33 5.51 11.22
C SER A 156 33.76 4.71 10.06
N PHE A 157 34.58 3.82 9.50
CA PHE A 157 34.20 2.98 8.38
C PHE A 157 34.15 1.51 8.79
N TYR A 158 32.94 0.94 8.80
CA TYR A 158 32.68 -0.43 9.22
C TYR A 158 32.70 -1.36 8.02
N VAL A 159 33.39 -2.49 8.15
CA VAL A 159 33.44 -3.56 7.15
C VAL A 159 33.10 -4.88 7.82
N GLY A 160 32.15 -5.61 7.24
CA GLY A 160 31.74 -6.95 7.63
C GLY A 160 31.95 -7.94 6.49
N LEU A 161 32.46 -9.12 6.82
CA LEU A 161 32.63 -10.26 5.93
C LEU A 161 31.67 -11.35 6.39
N VAL A 162 30.76 -11.77 5.51
CA VAL A 162 29.91 -12.93 5.76
C VAL A 162 30.62 -14.15 5.21
N VAL A 163 31.02 -15.04 6.10
CA VAL A 163 31.81 -16.25 5.79
C VAL A 163 30.95 -17.47 6.04
N GLN A 164 30.99 -18.43 5.13
CA GLN A 164 30.35 -19.73 5.30
C GLN A 164 31.41 -20.78 5.68
N GLU A 165 31.26 -21.36 6.87
CA GLU A 165 32.10 -22.44 7.41
C GLU A 165 31.22 -23.64 7.73
N ASN A 166 31.51 -24.81 7.16
CA ASN A 166 30.78 -26.06 7.43
C ASN A 166 29.25 -26.02 7.23
N GLY A 167 28.75 -25.07 6.44
CA GLY A 167 27.31 -24.88 6.19
C GLY A 167 26.66 -23.81 7.08
N GLU A 168 27.36 -23.31 8.08
CA GLU A 168 26.93 -22.23 8.98
C GLU A 168 27.50 -20.88 8.53
N TYR A 169 26.78 -19.80 8.82
CA TYR A 169 27.19 -18.45 8.47
C TYR A 169 27.75 -17.73 9.69
N GLN A 170 28.85 -17.01 9.49
CA GLN A 170 29.50 -16.22 10.52
C GLN A 170 29.80 -14.83 9.96
N LEU A 171 29.60 -13.80 10.78
CA LEU A 171 29.94 -12.42 10.44
C LEU A 171 31.25 -12.04 11.14
N TYR A 172 32.24 -11.65 10.34
CA TYR A 172 33.49 -11.06 10.81
C TYR A 172 33.48 -9.57 10.49
N TRP A 173 33.49 -8.69 11.50
CA TRP A 173 33.42 -7.24 11.28
C TRP A 173 34.55 -6.47 11.97
N LYS A 174 34.92 -5.32 11.42
CA LYS A 174 35.91 -4.40 12.00
C LYS A 174 35.63 -2.94 11.62
N VAL A 175 36.19 -2.02 12.39
CA VAL A 175 36.24 -0.59 12.06
C VAL A 175 37.62 -0.25 11.49
N LEU A 176 37.67 0.32 10.29
CA LEU A 176 38.91 0.61 9.55
C LEU A 176 39.66 1.88 10.00
N ASN A 177 39.32 2.43 11.16
CA ASN A 177 39.96 3.62 11.74
C ASN A 177 40.89 3.30 12.91
N ASP A 178 40.69 2.17 13.59
CA ASP A 178 41.44 1.81 14.77
C ASP A 178 42.73 1.05 14.42
N GLU A 179 43.81 1.32 15.15
CA GLU A 179 45.09 0.61 15.03
C GLU A 179 44.99 -0.88 15.41
N LYS A 180 43.81 -1.34 15.85
CA LYS A 180 43.51 -2.73 16.19
C LYS A 180 43.17 -3.52 14.93
N THR A 181 43.93 -4.56 14.66
CA THR A 181 43.84 -5.39 13.45
C THR A 181 42.91 -6.60 13.59
N PHE A 182 42.07 -6.67 14.63
CA PHE A 182 41.28 -7.86 14.92
C PHE A 182 39.85 -7.71 14.40
N PHE A 183 39.33 -8.76 13.77
CA PHE A 183 37.92 -8.85 13.41
C PHE A 183 37.13 -9.38 14.62
N HIS A 184 36.00 -8.76 14.90
CA HIS A 184 35.00 -9.29 15.81
C HIS A 184 34.17 -10.35 15.09
N LYS A 185 33.91 -11.48 15.76
CA LYS A 185 33.19 -12.63 15.19
C LYS A 185 31.80 -12.72 15.81
N ILE A 186 30.77 -12.90 14.98
CA ILE A 186 29.39 -13.18 15.42
C ILE A 186 28.93 -14.46 14.70
N ASN A 187 28.51 -15.46 15.48
CA ASN A 187 27.94 -16.69 14.92
C ASN A 187 26.46 -16.47 14.59
N LEU A 188 26.05 -16.82 13.37
CA LEU A 188 24.68 -16.66 12.89
C LEU A 188 24.00 -18.04 12.83
N GLU A 189 23.73 -18.60 13.99
CA GLU A 189 23.15 -19.94 14.15
C GLU A 189 21.88 -19.89 15.00
N ARG A 190 20.76 -20.38 14.47
CA ARG A 190 19.52 -20.59 15.23
C ARG A 190 19.10 -22.06 15.09
N GLU A 191 18.57 -22.61 16.17
CA GLU A 191 18.02 -23.97 16.17
C GLU A 191 16.94 -24.08 15.07
N ASP A 192 17.15 -25.02 14.14
CA ASP A 192 16.25 -25.38 13.03
C ASP A 192 15.89 -24.27 12.02
N LEU A 193 16.61 -23.13 12.02
CA LEU A 193 16.33 -22.01 11.11
C LEU A 193 17.56 -21.62 10.29
N SER A 194 17.28 -21.28 9.02
CA SER A 194 18.32 -20.93 8.05
C SER A 194 18.39 -19.42 7.80
N LEU A 195 19.60 -18.89 7.73
CA LEU A 195 19.85 -17.50 7.35
C LEU A 195 19.56 -17.31 5.85
N ARG A 196 18.79 -16.28 5.51
CA ARG A 196 18.30 -16.02 4.15
C ARG A 196 18.64 -14.65 3.61
N GLY A 197 19.01 -13.70 4.47
CA GLY A 197 19.45 -12.38 4.05
C GLY A 197 20.16 -11.65 5.17
N TRP A 198 20.91 -10.61 4.83
CA TRP A 198 21.65 -9.81 5.79
C TRP A 198 21.92 -8.41 5.24
N GLY A 199 22.24 -7.46 6.11
CA GLY A 199 22.69 -6.12 5.70
C GLY A 199 23.03 -5.22 6.88
N PHE A 200 23.83 -4.18 6.61
CA PHE A 200 24.08 -3.11 7.58
C PHE A 200 23.04 -2.00 7.46
N HIS A 201 22.50 -1.59 8.61
CA HIS A 201 21.60 -0.45 8.75
C HIS A 201 22.18 0.53 9.75
N ILE A 202 22.17 1.82 9.39
CA ILE A 202 22.55 2.89 10.32
C ILE A 202 21.24 3.42 10.88
N GLY A 203 21.03 3.34 12.19
CA GLY A 203 19.85 3.86 12.85
C GLY A 203 20.23 4.51 14.19
N GLN A 204 19.70 5.70 14.46
CA GLN A 204 19.97 6.47 15.69
C GLN A 204 21.48 6.60 15.98
N ASP A 205 22.29 6.90 14.95
CA ASP A 205 23.74 7.10 15.07
C ASP A 205 24.51 5.85 15.58
N ARG A 206 23.92 4.66 15.38
CA ARG A 206 24.56 3.36 15.61
C ARG A 206 24.47 2.52 14.34
N ILE A 207 25.41 1.60 14.18
CA ILE A 207 25.38 0.63 13.08
C ILE A 207 24.85 -0.70 13.60
N ASN A 208 23.81 -1.20 12.93
CA ASN A 208 23.13 -2.42 13.25
C ASN A 208 23.33 -3.42 12.11
N PHE A 209 23.67 -4.66 12.46
CA PHE A 209 23.61 -5.78 11.56
C PHE A 209 22.22 -6.40 11.61
N LEU A 210 21.54 -6.41 10.47
CA LEU A 210 20.24 -7.03 10.31
C LEU A 210 20.42 -8.42 9.70
N SER A 211 19.83 -9.44 10.31
CA SER A 211 19.81 -10.82 9.81
C SER A 211 18.38 -11.27 9.54
N CYS A 212 18.10 -11.78 8.34
CA CYS A 212 16.78 -12.26 7.92
C CYS A 212 16.76 -13.79 7.90
N TRP A 213 15.75 -14.39 8.50
CA TRP A 213 15.66 -15.83 8.73
C TRP A 213 14.48 -16.47 7.98
N SER A 214 14.50 -17.80 7.84
CA SER A 214 13.46 -18.55 7.12
C SER A 214 12.05 -18.46 7.72
N ASP A 215 11.94 -18.08 8.99
CA ASP A 215 10.67 -17.81 9.70
C ASP A 215 10.11 -16.40 9.43
N GLN A 216 10.69 -15.64 8.48
CA GLN A 216 10.31 -14.25 8.17
C GLN A 216 10.67 -13.24 9.26
N SER A 217 11.38 -13.67 10.31
CA SER A 217 11.91 -12.79 11.33
C SER A 217 13.19 -12.10 10.86
N ILE A 218 13.35 -10.87 11.32
CA ILE A 218 14.56 -10.07 11.16
C ILE A 218 15.07 -9.76 12.56
N PHE A 219 16.33 -10.07 12.81
CA PHE A 219 17.03 -9.74 14.06
C PHE A 219 18.01 -8.60 13.83
N SER A 220 18.24 -7.80 14.86
CA SER A 220 19.15 -6.65 14.85
C SER A 220 20.21 -6.79 15.94
N THR A 221 21.47 -6.85 15.55
CA THR A 221 22.62 -6.76 16.46
C THR A 221 23.29 -5.41 16.33
N ILE A 222 23.50 -4.71 17.43
CA ILE A 222 24.27 -3.47 17.46
C ILE A 222 25.75 -3.81 17.36
N LEU A 223 26.48 -3.22 16.41
CA LEU A 223 27.93 -3.42 16.28
C LEU A 223 28.67 -2.33 17.07
N ASP A 224 28.89 -2.59 18.35
CA ASP A 224 29.74 -1.77 19.22
C ASP A 224 30.96 -2.59 19.65
N GLU A 225 32.16 -2.01 19.57
CA GLU A 225 33.39 -2.67 20.01
C GLU A 225 33.39 -2.93 21.53
N ALA A 226 32.68 -2.09 22.30
CA ALA A 226 32.61 -2.20 23.76
C ALA A 226 31.61 -3.28 24.23
N GLU A 227 30.56 -3.53 23.46
CA GLU A 227 29.47 -4.47 23.77
C GLU A 227 29.45 -5.67 22.83
N ALA A 228 30.59 -6.00 22.18
CA ALA A 228 30.70 -7.10 21.22
C ALA A 228 30.34 -8.45 21.87
N GLN A 229 29.06 -8.79 21.86
CA GLN A 229 28.52 -10.07 22.27
C GLN A 229 28.41 -10.96 21.04
N ASN A 230 28.78 -12.24 21.20
CA ASN A 230 28.55 -13.27 20.20
C ASN A 230 27.07 -13.69 20.25
N SER A 231 26.17 -12.78 19.87
CA SER A 231 24.73 -13.02 19.82
C SER A 231 24.12 -12.46 18.54
N ILE A 232 23.00 -13.07 18.13
CA ILE A 232 22.25 -12.73 16.92
C ILE A 232 21.44 -11.43 17.12
N GLY A 233 21.52 -10.83 18.31
CA GLY A 233 20.83 -9.61 18.68
C GLY A 233 19.38 -9.85 19.07
N ASP A 234 18.61 -8.76 19.06
CA ASP A 234 17.20 -8.77 19.44
C ASP A 234 16.29 -8.92 18.22
N LEU A 235 15.10 -9.48 18.42
CA LEU A 235 14.08 -9.54 17.37
C LEU A 235 13.67 -8.12 16.97
N PHE A 236 13.93 -7.76 15.72
CA PHE A 236 13.65 -6.44 15.18
C PHE A 236 12.22 -6.33 14.65
N THR A 237 11.84 -7.25 13.75
CA THR A 237 10.49 -7.32 13.15
C THR A 237 10.23 -8.67 12.45
N VAL A 238 8.98 -8.92 12.06
CA VAL A 238 8.57 -10.04 11.20
C VAL A 238 7.91 -9.47 9.94
N ILE A 239 8.35 -9.88 8.75
CA ILE A 239 7.83 -9.37 7.47
C ILE A 239 7.05 -10.45 6.72
N GLU A 240 5.73 -10.42 6.87
CA GLU A 240 4.84 -11.41 6.26
C GLU A 240 4.73 -11.33 4.73
N SER A 241 5.00 -10.16 4.14
CA SER A 241 4.81 -9.95 2.71
C SER A 241 5.94 -10.48 1.82
N ALA A 242 7.08 -10.85 2.40
CA ALA A 242 8.21 -11.42 1.68
C ALA A 242 8.37 -12.90 2.02
N SER A 243 8.47 -13.74 0.99
CA SER A 243 8.82 -15.15 1.14
C SER A 243 10.32 -15.28 1.40
N MET A 244 10.68 -15.81 2.57
CA MET A 244 12.06 -16.12 2.97
C MET A 244 12.46 -17.57 2.61
N LYS A 245 11.83 -18.18 1.61
CA LYS A 245 12.24 -19.51 1.10
C LYS A 245 13.57 -19.45 0.34
N HIS A 246 13.83 -18.33 -0.32
CA HIS A 246 15.02 -18.04 -1.10
C HIS A 246 15.80 -16.86 -0.50
N HIS A 247 16.96 -16.56 -1.06
CA HIS A 247 17.78 -15.44 -0.59
C HIS A 247 17.05 -14.10 -0.75
N VAL A 248 17.14 -13.24 0.26
CA VAL A 248 16.55 -11.89 0.27
C VAL A 248 17.65 -10.86 0.44
N SER A 249 17.67 -9.88 -0.45
CA SER A 249 18.60 -8.75 -0.33
C SER A 249 18.02 -7.66 0.56
N LEU A 250 18.84 -7.15 1.48
CA LEU A 250 18.49 -6.06 2.39
C LEU A 250 19.47 -4.90 2.21
N ILE A 251 18.95 -3.69 2.00
CA ILE A 251 19.75 -2.46 1.88
C ILE A 251 19.19 -1.36 2.77
N SER A 252 20.07 -0.67 3.49
CA SER A 252 19.74 0.56 4.20
C SER A 252 19.69 1.74 3.24
N LEU A 253 18.52 2.40 3.16
CA LEU A 253 18.31 3.61 2.37
C LEU A 253 18.68 4.86 3.16
N ASP A 254 18.21 4.94 4.40
CA ASP A 254 18.42 6.08 5.31
C ASP A 254 18.31 5.60 6.77
N GLU A 255 18.33 6.52 7.73
CA GLU A 255 18.22 6.23 9.18
C GLU A 255 16.91 5.51 9.56
N ASN A 256 15.82 5.84 8.86
CA ASN A 256 14.48 5.32 9.17
C ASN A 256 13.98 4.29 8.15
N TYR A 257 14.77 3.97 7.12
CA TYR A 257 14.27 3.23 5.96
C TYR A 257 15.23 2.14 5.48
N ILE A 258 14.67 0.95 5.30
CA ILE A 258 15.34 -0.19 4.66
C ILE A 258 14.52 -0.67 3.46
N ALA A 259 15.22 -1.11 2.42
CA ALA A 259 14.64 -1.78 1.27
C ALA A 259 14.91 -3.28 1.35
N LEU A 260 13.88 -4.09 1.11
CA LEU A 260 13.98 -5.54 1.00
C LEU A 260 13.54 -5.99 -0.39
N PHE A 261 14.34 -6.85 -1.03
CA PHE A 261 14.01 -7.45 -2.31
C PHE A 261 14.12 -8.97 -2.23
N GLY A 262 13.01 -9.66 -2.51
CA GLY A 262 12.91 -11.10 -2.33
C GLY A 262 11.71 -11.71 -3.05
N GLY A 263 11.40 -12.97 -2.73
CA GLY A 263 10.20 -13.64 -3.26
C GLY A 263 8.93 -13.03 -2.65
N SER A 264 7.84 -13.02 -3.41
CA SER A 264 6.52 -12.65 -2.87
C SER A 264 5.99 -13.75 -1.96
N SER A 265 5.29 -13.39 -0.87
CA SER A 265 4.59 -14.35 0.01
C SER A 265 3.57 -15.21 -0.73
N ASN A 266 2.98 -14.66 -1.80
CA ASN A 266 1.98 -15.34 -2.62
C ASN A 266 2.60 -16.29 -3.66
N GLU A 267 3.93 -16.45 -3.65
CA GLU A 267 4.72 -17.27 -4.60
C GLU A 267 4.63 -16.83 -6.09
N GLU A 268 3.84 -15.79 -6.40
CA GLU A 268 3.74 -15.19 -7.72
C GLU A 268 4.81 -14.11 -7.95
N GLY A 269 6.07 -14.53 -8.03
CA GLY A 269 7.18 -13.65 -8.45
C GLY A 269 7.92 -12.96 -7.30
N ALA A 270 8.52 -11.81 -7.58
CA ALA A 270 9.37 -11.06 -6.65
C ALA A 270 8.64 -9.86 -6.05
N ILE A 271 9.11 -9.35 -4.92
CA ILE A 271 8.57 -8.15 -4.29
C ILE A 271 9.70 -7.26 -3.79
N LEU A 272 9.60 -5.95 -4.07
CA LEU A 272 10.41 -4.91 -3.46
C LEU A 272 9.56 -4.21 -2.39
N LEU A 273 10.11 -4.12 -1.17
CA LEU A 273 9.45 -3.54 0.00
C LEU A 273 10.28 -2.38 0.53
N LEU A 274 9.63 -1.26 0.82
CA LEU A 274 10.20 -0.20 1.65
C LEU A 274 9.62 -0.32 3.05
N TYR A 275 10.50 -0.63 4.01
CA TYR A 275 10.14 -0.82 5.39
C TYR A 275 10.68 0.32 6.24
N ASN A 276 9.82 0.87 7.08
CA ASN A 276 10.17 1.93 8.01
C ASN A 276 10.62 1.33 9.35
N THR A 277 11.84 1.63 9.75
CA THR A 277 12.47 1.09 10.95
C THR A 277 12.01 1.79 12.23
N GLN A 278 11.61 3.07 12.15
CA GLN A 278 11.13 3.85 13.27
C GLN A 278 9.74 3.40 13.75
N PHE A 279 8.78 3.28 12.84
CA PHE A 279 7.38 2.90 13.11
C PHE A 279 7.12 1.40 12.95
N LYS A 280 8.10 0.65 12.46
CA LYS A 280 8.02 -0.79 12.19
C LYS A 280 6.86 -1.17 11.23
N VAL A 281 6.71 -0.41 10.15
CA VAL A 281 5.63 -0.63 9.16
C VAL A 281 6.19 -0.70 7.74
N THR A 282 5.57 -1.54 6.91
CA THR A 282 5.84 -1.53 5.46
C THR A 282 5.08 -0.37 4.80
N GLN A 283 5.81 0.61 4.25
CA GLN A 283 5.20 1.80 3.64
C GLN A 283 4.81 1.60 2.18
N THR A 284 5.68 0.99 1.37
CA THR A 284 5.42 0.76 -0.06
C THR A 284 5.81 -0.65 -0.46
N LYS A 285 5.00 -1.28 -1.33
CA LYS A 285 5.25 -2.60 -1.91
C LYS A 285 5.17 -2.52 -3.42
N GLN A 286 6.14 -3.10 -4.12
CA GLN A 286 6.16 -3.19 -5.58
C GLN A 286 6.38 -4.64 -6.02
N PRO A 287 5.33 -5.32 -6.51
CA PRO A 287 5.44 -6.69 -6.98
C PRO A 287 6.00 -6.76 -8.42
N PHE A 288 6.75 -7.82 -8.70
CA PHE A 288 7.28 -8.16 -10.02
C PHE A 288 6.89 -9.58 -10.40
N LYS A 289 6.50 -9.81 -11.65
CA LYS A 289 6.00 -11.12 -12.12
C LYS A 289 7.06 -12.23 -12.11
N LEU A 290 8.34 -11.88 -12.19
CA LEU A 290 9.44 -12.84 -12.31
C LEU A 290 10.32 -12.77 -11.07
N PHE A 291 10.56 -13.92 -10.45
CA PHE A 291 11.50 -14.08 -9.35
C PHE A 291 12.74 -14.84 -9.80
N ASN A 292 13.90 -14.40 -9.30
CA ASN A 292 15.17 -15.07 -9.49
C ASN A 292 15.69 -15.47 -8.11
N GLU A 293 16.17 -16.72 -7.96
CA GLU A 293 16.65 -17.26 -6.68
C GLU A 293 17.73 -16.40 -6.01
N ASN A 294 18.55 -15.72 -6.82
CA ASN A 294 19.56 -14.76 -6.37
C ASN A 294 19.01 -13.34 -6.46
N ALA A 295 18.12 -12.98 -5.54
CA ALA A 295 17.71 -11.59 -5.37
C ALA A 295 18.94 -10.74 -5.05
N ARG A 296 19.20 -9.72 -5.87
CA ARG A 296 20.25 -8.71 -5.69
C ARG A 296 19.66 -7.34 -5.89
N ILE A 297 20.09 -6.38 -5.08
CA ILE A 297 19.72 -4.99 -5.19
C ILE A 297 20.97 -4.14 -4.99
N TRP A 298 21.03 -3.00 -5.67
CA TRP A 298 22.08 -1.99 -5.51
C TRP A 298 21.43 -0.64 -5.26
N LEU A 299 22.02 0.15 -4.38
CA LEU A 299 21.62 1.53 -4.12
C LEU A 299 22.67 2.46 -4.71
N LEU A 300 22.25 3.34 -5.63
CA LEU A 300 23.10 4.35 -6.24
C LEU A 300 22.33 5.68 -6.28
N ASP A 301 22.87 6.69 -5.61
CA ASP A 301 22.17 7.95 -5.34
C ASP A 301 20.76 7.66 -4.76
N ASP A 302 19.71 8.21 -5.37
CA ASP A 302 18.30 8.01 -5.00
C ASP A 302 17.61 6.92 -5.84
N ASN A 303 18.39 5.96 -6.37
CA ASN A 303 17.88 4.91 -7.24
C ASN A 303 18.23 3.51 -6.72
N LEU A 304 17.22 2.64 -6.71
CA LEU A 304 17.38 1.22 -6.49
C LEU A 304 17.51 0.51 -7.84
N ILE A 305 18.57 -0.26 -8.01
CA ILE A 305 18.84 -1.02 -9.22
C ILE A 305 18.72 -2.50 -8.90
N LEU A 306 17.93 -3.23 -9.67
CA LEU A 306 17.72 -4.65 -9.43
C LEU A 306 17.42 -5.42 -10.73
N PRO A 307 17.80 -6.70 -10.83
CA PRO A 307 17.57 -7.51 -12.00
C PRO A 307 16.12 -8.04 -12.02
N VAL A 308 15.31 -7.57 -12.98
CA VAL A 308 13.93 -8.03 -13.18
C VAL A 308 13.80 -8.72 -14.52
N GLY A 309 13.55 -10.03 -14.50
CA GLY A 309 13.49 -10.84 -15.72
C GLY A 309 14.79 -10.76 -16.52
N GLN A 310 14.73 -10.25 -17.74
CA GLN A 310 15.88 -10.09 -18.65
C GLN A 310 16.42 -8.65 -18.69
N ASN A 311 16.08 -7.79 -17.74
CA ASN A 311 16.52 -6.39 -17.74
C ASN A 311 17.04 -5.97 -16.36
N LEU A 312 17.99 -5.05 -16.37
CA LEU A 312 18.39 -4.31 -15.18
C LEU A 312 17.41 -3.15 -15.00
N ALA A 313 16.55 -3.22 -13.99
CA ALA A 313 15.57 -2.19 -13.70
C ALA A 313 16.15 -1.13 -12.77
N VAL A 314 15.83 0.14 -13.03
CA VAL A 314 16.15 1.29 -12.16
C VAL A 314 14.84 1.82 -11.60
N ILE A 315 14.80 2.00 -10.28
CA ILE A 315 13.63 2.40 -9.52
C ILE A 315 14.01 3.60 -8.65
N PRO A 316 13.63 4.83 -9.04
CA PRO A 316 13.85 5.99 -8.19
C PRO A 316 12.97 5.88 -6.95
N PHE A 317 13.48 6.31 -5.81
CA PHE A 317 12.68 6.41 -4.57
C PHE A 317 12.76 7.82 -4.00
N VAL A 318 11.73 8.21 -3.27
CA VAL A 318 11.66 9.51 -2.60
C VAL A 318 11.33 9.28 -1.14
N LEU A 319 12.16 9.81 -0.25
CA LEU A 319 11.96 9.79 1.19
C LEU A 319 11.44 11.17 1.63
N GLU A 320 10.13 11.30 1.86
CA GLU A 320 9.54 12.53 2.40
C GLU A 320 9.50 12.50 3.93
N THR A 321 9.41 13.66 4.58
CA THR A 321 9.18 13.77 6.03
C THR A 321 7.93 13.01 6.45
N GLU A 322 7.99 12.34 7.59
CA GLU A 322 6.93 11.46 8.06
C GLU A 322 5.86 12.23 8.85
N GLN A 323 4.59 11.95 8.56
CA GLN A 323 3.45 12.42 9.33
C GLN A 323 2.68 11.18 9.80
N LEU A 324 2.39 11.10 11.10
CA LEU A 324 1.64 9.99 11.70
C LEU A 324 0.30 9.75 10.99
N ALA A 325 -0.35 10.81 10.52
CA ALA A 325 -1.60 10.72 9.76
C ALA A 325 -1.50 9.83 8.50
N ALA A 326 -0.32 9.74 7.87
CA ALA A 326 -0.09 8.91 6.69
C ALA A 326 0.15 7.42 7.01
N LEU A 327 0.32 7.07 8.29
CA LEU A 327 0.53 5.69 8.78
C LEU A 327 -0.77 5.06 9.34
N ILE A 328 -1.82 5.84 9.56
CA ILE A 328 -3.11 5.34 10.06
C ILE A 328 -3.72 4.39 9.02
N GLY A 329 -4.03 3.15 9.43
CA GLY A 329 -4.55 2.08 8.56
C GLY A 329 -3.48 1.24 7.85
N SER A 330 -2.19 1.56 7.98
CA SER A 330 -1.08 0.75 7.44
C SER A 330 -0.64 -0.37 8.39
N HIS A 331 -1.01 -0.28 9.66
CA HIS A 331 -0.93 -1.38 10.62
C HIS A 331 -2.12 -2.31 10.39
N LYS A 332 -1.86 -3.55 9.95
CA LYS A 332 -2.86 -4.61 10.05
C LYS A 332 -2.83 -5.15 11.47
N ALA A 333 -3.96 -5.10 12.18
CA ALA A 333 -4.17 -6.02 13.30
C ALA A 333 -4.12 -7.43 12.71
N LEU A 334 -3.32 -8.31 13.31
CA LEU A 334 -3.23 -9.70 12.89
C LEU A 334 -4.61 -10.35 13.08
N ASN A 335 -5.10 -11.05 12.04
CA ASN A 335 -6.31 -11.84 12.15
C ASN A 335 -6.03 -13.04 13.06
N ASP A 336 -6.70 -13.13 14.22
CA ASP A 336 -6.62 -14.24 15.20
C ASP A 336 -7.15 -15.61 14.69
N ARG A 337 -7.27 -15.81 13.37
CA ARG A 337 -7.47 -17.14 12.80
C ARG A 337 -6.14 -17.70 12.34
N LEU A 338 -5.32 -18.09 13.29
CA LEU A 338 -4.08 -18.83 13.04
C LEU A 338 -4.15 -20.18 13.77
N ASP A 339 -3.76 -21.23 13.07
CA ASP A 339 -3.70 -22.62 13.55
C ASP A 339 -2.87 -22.74 14.84
N ALA A 340 -3.12 -23.79 15.63
CA ALA A 340 -2.55 -24.02 16.97
C ALA A 340 -1.00 -24.09 17.06
N ASP A 341 -0.29 -24.00 15.92
CA ASP A 341 1.17 -24.03 15.83
C ASP A 341 1.80 -22.64 15.61
N ILE A 342 1.02 -21.56 15.66
CA ILE A 342 1.52 -20.20 15.43
C ILE A 342 1.69 -19.46 16.77
N HIS A 343 2.95 -19.19 17.13
CA HIS A 343 3.29 -18.35 18.27
C HIS A 343 3.00 -16.87 17.94
N ILE A 344 2.24 -16.21 18.81
CA ILE A 344 1.99 -14.76 18.78
C ILE A 344 3.27 -14.08 19.30
N VAL A 345 3.97 -13.31 18.45
CA VAL A 345 5.29 -12.74 18.79
C VAL A 345 5.28 -11.21 18.93
N ASN A 346 4.17 -10.52 18.60
CA ASN A 346 4.03 -9.08 18.85
C ASN A 346 2.68 -8.76 19.49
N GLU A 347 2.69 -8.41 20.78
CA GLU A 347 1.62 -7.60 21.36
C GLU A 347 1.80 -6.16 20.88
N VAL A 348 0.82 -5.66 20.12
CA VAL A 348 0.74 -4.21 19.86
C VAL A 348 0.54 -3.55 21.23
N GLN A 349 1.56 -2.84 21.73
CA GLN A 349 1.37 -1.99 22.91
C GLN A 349 0.43 -0.85 22.52
N ILE A 350 -0.86 -1.05 22.78
CA ILE A 350 -1.85 0.01 22.78
C ILE A 350 -1.48 0.91 23.95
N SER A 351 -1.05 2.14 23.66
CA SER A 351 -0.83 3.13 24.70
C SER A 351 -2.16 3.43 25.39
N SER A 352 -2.31 3.00 26.63
CA SER A 352 -3.42 3.44 27.48
C SER A 352 -3.14 4.88 27.90
N TRP A 353 -3.85 5.81 27.27
CA TRP A 353 -3.96 7.16 27.83
C TRP A 353 -4.72 6.99 29.15
N GLU A 354 -4.10 7.34 30.28
CA GLU A 354 -4.58 7.11 31.67
C GLU A 354 -5.92 7.80 32.03
N SER A 355 -6.75 8.13 31.04
CA SER A 355 -8.13 8.47 31.21
C SER A 355 -8.97 7.40 30.52
N GLU A 356 -9.66 6.58 31.31
CA GLU A 356 -10.81 5.81 30.83
C GLU A 356 -11.77 6.78 30.17
N PHE A 357 -11.68 6.90 28.85
CA PHE A 357 -12.66 7.65 28.09
C PHE A 357 -13.92 6.80 28.11
N LYS A 358 -14.82 7.10 29.05
CA LYS A 358 -16.16 6.53 29.07
C LYS A 358 -16.89 7.10 27.85
N ALA A 359 -16.69 6.43 26.71
CA ALA A 359 -17.57 6.61 25.56
C ALA A 359 -19.00 6.44 26.07
N GLN A 360 -19.91 7.27 25.59
CA GLN A 360 -21.33 7.12 25.91
C GLN A 360 -21.75 5.71 25.48
N GLU A 361 -21.97 4.82 26.44
CA GLU A 361 -22.50 3.48 26.19
C GLU A 361 -23.89 3.66 25.56
N LYS A 362 -23.98 3.45 24.23
CA LYS A 362 -25.28 3.15 23.61
C LYS A 362 -25.70 1.81 24.20
N ASP A 363 -26.91 1.71 24.75
CA ASP A 363 -27.44 0.45 25.27
C ASP A 363 -27.38 -0.63 24.18
N LEU A 364 -26.47 -1.62 24.32
CA LEU A 364 -26.32 -2.68 23.33
C LEU A 364 -27.55 -3.61 23.36
N PRO A 365 -28.09 -4.01 22.20
CA PRO A 365 -29.12 -5.03 22.14
C PRO A 365 -28.60 -6.36 22.73
N LYS A 366 -29.32 -6.93 23.71
CA LYS A 366 -28.92 -8.15 24.45
C LYS A 366 -28.58 -9.35 23.57
N ALA A 367 -29.14 -9.41 22.35
CA ALA A 367 -28.87 -10.48 21.38
C ALA A 367 -27.54 -10.32 20.63
N LEU A 368 -27.02 -9.10 20.51
CA LEU A 368 -25.81 -8.75 19.78
C LEU A 368 -24.62 -8.45 20.71
N GLN A 369 -24.90 -8.23 21.99
CA GLN A 369 -23.95 -7.79 23.00
C GLN A 369 -22.65 -8.60 23.01
N ALA A 370 -22.70 -9.93 23.17
CA ALA A 370 -21.49 -10.74 23.28
C ALA A 370 -20.60 -10.74 22.01
N LYS A 371 -21.18 -10.60 20.81
CA LYS A 371 -20.41 -10.56 19.56
C LYS A 371 -19.89 -9.16 19.26
N ILE A 372 -20.71 -8.14 19.48
CA ILE A 372 -20.30 -6.74 19.27
C ILE A 372 -19.26 -6.35 20.32
N GLU A 373 -19.42 -6.71 21.59
CA GLU A 373 -18.39 -6.49 22.63
C GLU A 373 -17.07 -7.15 22.25
N MET A 374 -17.09 -8.41 21.78
CA MET A 374 -15.88 -9.08 21.28
C MET A 374 -15.19 -8.30 20.14
N TYR A 375 -15.94 -7.80 19.15
CA TYR A 375 -15.35 -7.04 18.04
C TYR A 375 -14.93 -5.62 18.45
N MET A 376 -15.64 -4.99 19.38
CA MET A 376 -15.33 -3.66 19.90
C MET A 376 -14.10 -3.69 20.83
N ASP A 377 -13.95 -4.73 21.65
CA ASP A 377 -12.76 -5.00 22.46
C ASP A 377 -11.53 -5.23 21.57
N GLN A 378 -11.74 -5.79 20.37
CA GLN A 378 -10.71 -5.95 19.34
C GLN A 378 -10.45 -4.66 18.52
N GLY A 379 -11.15 -3.56 18.81
CA GLY A 379 -10.94 -2.26 18.16
C GLY A 379 -11.48 -2.14 16.74
N TYR A 380 -12.43 -2.99 16.34
CA TYR A 380 -13.03 -2.93 15.00
C TYR A 380 -13.95 -1.70 14.86
N PRO A 381 -13.89 -0.96 13.74
CA PRO A 381 -14.85 0.11 13.48
C PRO A 381 -16.23 -0.47 13.13
N GLU A 382 -17.31 0.28 13.41
CA GLU A 382 -18.72 -0.13 13.20
C GLU A 382 -18.96 -0.75 11.81
N SER A 383 -18.38 -0.16 10.76
CA SER A 383 -18.47 -0.61 9.38
C SER A 383 -17.93 -2.03 9.15
N LEU A 384 -16.84 -2.39 9.83
CA LEU A 384 -16.17 -3.69 9.70
C LEU A 384 -16.88 -4.77 10.53
N VAL A 385 -17.40 -4.38 11.71
CA VAL A 385 -18.27 -5.25 12.52
C VAL A 385 -19.50 -5.67 11.71
N LEU A 386 -20.11 -4.72 11.01
CA LEU A 386 -21.24 -4.96 10.12
C LEU A 386 -20.88 -5.86 8.92
N GLU A 387 -19.71 -5.68 8.30
CA GLU A 387 -19.28 -6.53 7.18
C GLU A 387 -19.11 -8.00 7.57
N GLU A 388 -18.65 -8.28 8.78
CA GLU A 388 -18.48 -9.65 9.28
C GLU A 388 -19.80 -10.26 9.78
N MET A 389 -20.66 -9.47 10.42
CA MET A 389 -21.90 -9.95 11.03
C MET A 389 -23.02 -10.15 10.01
N LEU A 390 -23.18 -9.22 9.07
CA LEU A 390 -24.36 -9.17 8.21
C LEU A 390 -24.50 -10.38 7.26
N PRO A 391 -23.44 -10.94 6.64
CA PRO A 391 -23.58 -12.14 5.81
C PRO A 391 -24.20 -13.32 6.56
N ASN A 392 -23.94 -13.44 7.87
CA ASN A 392 -24.53 -14.48 8.71
C ASN A 392 -26.01 -14.20 9.00
N VAL A 393 -26.38 -12.94 9.25
CA VAL A 393 -27.77 -12.51 9.46
C VAL A 393 -28.61 -12.73 8.19
N LEU A 394 -28.08 -12.36 7.02
CA LEU A 394 -28.76 -12.54 5.72
C LEU A 394 -28.89 -14.02 5.35
N LYS A 395 -27.88 -14.86 5.61
CA LYS A 395 -27.96 -16.32 5.37
C LYS A 395 -28.97 -17.02 6.28
N ASN A 396 -29.11 -16.56 7.52
CA ASN A 396 -30.04 -17.12 8.49
C ASN A 396 -31.48 -16.58 8.31
N ASN A 397 -31.69 -15.62 7.40
CA ASN A 397 -32.96 -14.92 7.17
C ASN A 397 -33.56 -14.29 8.43
N ASP A 398 -32.71 -13.77 9.33
CA ASP A 398 -33.15 -13.17 10.59
C ASP A 398 -33.51 -11.68 10.40
N VAL A 399 -34.79 -11.44 10.11
CA VAL A 399 -35.32 -10.10 9.79
C VAL A 399 -35.38 -9.20 11.03
N GLU A 400 -35.53 -9.76 12.22
CA GLU A 400 -35.56 -8.98 13.48
C GLU A 400 -34.17 -8.48 13.83
N MET A 401 -33.15 -9.32 13.68
CA MET A 401 -31.75 -8.91 13.88
C MET A 401 -31.30 -7.87 12.84
N LEU A 402 -31.78 -7.98 11.60
CA LEU A 402 -31.52 -6.96 10.57
C LEU A 402 -32.09 -5.58 10.96
N ASP A 403 -33.32 -5.55 11.50
CA ASP A 403 -33.96 -4.31 11.93
C ASP A 403 -33.20 -3.64 13.08
N VAL A 404 -32.74 -4.44 14.05
CA VAL A 404 -31.92 -3.97 15.17
C VAL A 404 -30.56 -3.44 14.69
N CYS A 405 -29.92 -4.10 13.72
CA CYS A 405 -28.67 -3.61 13.14
C CYS A 405 -28.84 -2.25 12.45
N LEU A 406 -29.91 -2.06 11.68
CA LEU A 406 -30.18 -0.79 11.00
C LEU A 406 -30.52 0.37 11.96
N GLU A 407 -30.99 0.07 13.17
CA GLU A 407 -31.24 1.07 14.22
C GLU A 407 -30.00 1.40 15.05
N PHE A 408 -29.14 0.41 15.30
CA PHE A 408 -27.99 0.55 16.18
C PHE A 408 -26.78 1.23 15.49
N PHE A 409 -26.47 0.81 14.26
CA PHE A 409 -25.27 1.25 13.55
C PHE A 409 -25.51 2.56 12.81
N THR A 410 -24.59 3.50 13.00
CA THR A 410 -24.63 4.81 12.35
C THR A 410 -23.81 4.87 11.07
N ASP A 411 -22.72 4.08 11.00
CA ASP A 411 -21.82 4.00 9.85
C ASP A 411 -22.01 2.68 9.08
N ILE A 412 -22.95 2.68 8.11
CA ILE A 412 -23.28 1.50 7.31
C ILE A 412 -22.67 1.62 5.89
N PRO A 413 -21.73 0.74 5.51
CA PRO A 413 -21.12 0.76 4.18
C PRO A 413 -22.13 0.62 3.02
N GLU A 414 -21.92 1.33 1.92
CA GLU A 414 -22.82 1.30 0.76
C GLU A 414 -22.90 -0.07 0.07
N LYS A 415 -21.81 -0.85 0.14
CA LYS A 415 -21.79 -2.25 -0.28
C LYS A 415 -22.81 -3.09 0.49
N ILE A 416 -22.91 -2.86 1.79
CA ILE A 416 -23.88 -3.52 2.67
C ILE A 416 -25.30 -3.06 2.32
N LEU A 417 -25.52 -1.76 2.13
CA LEU A 417 -26.83 -1.23 1.74
C LEU A 417 -27.33 -1.89 0.44
N ALA A 418 -26.48 -2.01 -0.57
CA ALA A 418 -26.81 -2.70 -1.82
C ALA A 418 -27.15 -4.18 -1.59
N ASN A 419 -26.41 -4.89 -0.74
CA ASN A 419 -26.70 -6.29 -0.41
C ASN A 419 -28.04 -6.46 0.31
N ILE A 420 -28.38 -5.55 1.23
CA ILE A 420 -29.66 -5.59 1.94
C ILE A 420 -30.80 -5.29 0.96
N LEU A 421 -30.66 -4.29 0.09
CA LEU A 421 -31.63 -4.01 -0.97
C LEU A 421 -31.88 -5.23 -1.86
N GLN A 422 -30.81 -5.91 -2.28
CA GLN A 422 -30.92 -7.12 -3.09
C GLN A 422 -31.61 -8.26 -2.33
N TYR A 423 -31.33 -8.42 -1.04
CA TYR A 423 -31.99 -9.38 -0.16
C TYR A 423 -33.49 -9.08 0.00
N LEU A 424 -33.86 -7.81 0.24
CA LEU A 424 -35.27 -7.41 0.42
C LEU A 424 -36.11 -7.71 -0.81
N VAL A 425 -35.54 -7.60 -2.01
CA VAL A 425 -36.26 -7.90 -3.27
C VAL A 425 -36.34 -9.40 -3.55
N ASN A 426 -35.30 -10.19 -3.19
CA ASN A 426 -35.20 -11.60 -3.55
C ASN A 426 -35.66 -12.61 -2.47
N ALA A 427 -35.76 -12.20 -1.21
CA ALA A 427 -36.12 -13.11 -0.12
C ALA A 427 -37.57 -13.61 -0.23
N ASP A 428 -37.86 -14.83 0.23
CA ASP A 428 -39.23 -15.37 0.29
C ASP A 428 -40.07 -14.55 1.30
N SER A 429 -41.27 -14.15 0.92
CA SER A 429 -42.19 -13.35 1.76
C SER A 429 -42.58 -14.04 3.07
N LYS A 430 -42.31 -15.36 3.21
CA LYS A 430 -42.52 -16.13 4.45
C LYS A 430 -41.62 -15.72 5.62
N PHE A 431 -40.45 -15.13 5.35
CA PHE A 431 -39.51 -14.72 6.39
C PHE A 431 -39.90 -13.39 7.06
N PHE A 432 -40.93 -12.73 6.55
CA PHE A 432 -41.38 -11.43 7.02
C PHE A 432 -42.74 -11.58 7.69
N ASN A 433 -42.97 -10.86 8.79
CA ASN A 433 -44.23 -10.92 9.50
C ASN A 433 -45.39 -10.42 8.62
N PHE A 434 -46.39 -11.29 8.42
CA PHE A 434 -47.57 -10.97 7.62
C PHE A 434 -48.52 -10.05 8.40
N ARG A 435 -48.40 -8.74 8.16
CA ARG A 435 -49.50 -7.79 8.34
C ARG A 435 -49.90 -7.25 6.97
N LYS A 436 -51.18 -7.41 6.59
CA LYS A 436 -51.72 -6.80 5.36
C LYS A 436 -51.59 -5.28 5.49
N CYS A 437 -50.99 -4.66 4.48
CA CYS A 437 -50.90 -3.20 4.38
C CYS A 437 -52.25 -2.65 3.91
N SER A 438 -52.64 -1.48 4.42
CA SER A 438 -53.85 -0.75 4.00
C SER A 438 -53.68 0.01 2.67
N MET A 439 -52.45 0.09 2.16
CA MET A 439 -52.11 0.71 0.88
C MET A 439 -52.47 -0.26 -0.26
N VAL A 440 -53.38 0.17 -1.15
CA VAL A 440 -54.11 -0.71 -2.09
C VAL A 440 -53.25 -1.18 -3.28
N ASP A 441 -52.10 -0.54 -3.56
CA ASP A 441 -51.36 -0.73 -4.83
C ASP A 441 -49.85 -1.06 -4.69
N LEU A 442 -49.39 -1.72 -3.62
CA LEU A 442 -47.97 -2.12 -3.52
C LEU A 442 -47.58 -3.25 -4.48
N PRO A 443 -46.36 -3.24 -5.06
CA PRO A 443 -45.84 -4.35 -5.85
C PRO A 443 -45.90 -5.65 -5.05
N SER A 444 -46.44 -6.71 -5.66
CA SER A 444 -46.65 -8.01 -4.99
C SER A 444 -45.36 -8.64 -4.46
N THR A 445 -44.21 -8.28 -5.05
CA THR A 445 -42.86 -8.69 -4.64
C THR A 445 -42.36 -8.02 -3.37
N LEU A 446 -42.87 -6.85 -2.99
CA LEU A 446 -42.45 -6.10 -1.80
C LEU A 446 -43.40 -6.29 -0.60
N GLN A 447 -44.44 -7.12 -0.73
CA GLN A 447 -45.26 -7.55 0.39
C GLN A 447 -44.53 -8.63 1.21
N PRO A 448 -44.53 -8.59 2.56
CA PRO A 448 -45.45 -7.89 3.46
C PRO A 448 -44.88 -6.61 4.14
N LEU A 449 -45.70 -5.91 4.94
CA LEU A 449 -45.45 -4.56 5.52
C LEU A 449 -44.10 -4.40 6.27
N GLN A 450 -43.57 -5.46 6.87
CA GLN A 450 -42.24 -5.40 7.52
C GLN A 450 -41.11 -5.18 6.50
N ARG A 451 -41.22 -5.75 5.30
CA ARG A 451 -40.24 -5.57 4.21
C ARG A 451 -40.21 -4.11 3.73
N VAL A 452 -41.39 -3.50 3.65
CA VAL A 452 -41.56 -2.10 3.23
C VAL A 452 -40.97 -1.15 4.25
N LYS A 453 -41.21 -1.38 5.55
CA LYS A 453 -40.60 -0.56 6.61
C LYS A 453 -39.08 -0.61 6.62
N LEU A 454 -38.49 -1.78 6.36
CA LEU A 454 -37.04 -1.93 6.23
C LEU A 454 -36.51 -1.20 4.99
N LEU A 455 -37.25 -1.28 3.88
CA LEU A 455 -36.92 -0.52 2.67
C LEU A 455 -36.97 0.99 2.93
N GLU A 456 -38.00 1.50 3.59
CA GLU A 456 -38.13 2.91 3.97
C GLU A 456 -36.97 3.39 4.85
N LYS A 457 -36.55 2.57 5.83
CA LYS A 457 -35.36 2.85 6.65
C LYS A 457 -34.10 2.97 5.78
N ILE A 458 -33.89 2.07 4.83
CA ILE A 458 -32.74 2.15 3.92
C ILE A 458 -32.81 3.38 3.03
N LEU A 459 -34.00 3.70 2.50
CA LEU A 459 -34.20 4.87 1.65
C LEU A 459 -33.93 6.19 2.40
N SER A 460 -34.17 6.23 3.72
CA SER A 460 -33.84 7.39 4.57
C SER A 460 -32.34 7.54 4.88
N MET A 461 -31.50 6.53 4.63
CA MET A 461 -30.09 6.57 5.01
C MET A 461 -29.25 7.48 4.09
N PRO A 462 -28.22 8.15 4.63
CA PRO A 462 -27.24 8.87 3.82
C PRO A 462 -26.37 7.86 3.05
N TYR A 463 -26.00 8.20 1.81
CA TYR A 463 -25.11 7.39 0.99
C TYR A 463 -24.27 8.28 0.06
N SER A 464 -23.10 7.79 -0.35
CA SER A 464 -22.30 8.40 -1.41
C SER A 464 -22.62 7.80 -2.78
N GLU A 465 -23.03 8.63 -3.74
CA GLU A 465 -23.37 8.18 -5.09
C GLU A 465 -22.21 7.45 -5.77
N THR A 466 -20.98 7.96 -5.62
CA THR A 466 -19.80 7.39 -6.28
C THR A 466 -19.45 5.99 -5.78
N ILE A 467 -19.75 5.70 -4.51
CA ILE A 467 -19.43 4.43 -3.85
C ILE A 467 -20.58 3.42 -4.04
N LEU A 468 -21.84 3.86 -3.97
CA LEU A 468 -23.00 2.97 -4.11
C LEU A 468 -23.22 2.48 -5.55
N LEU A 469 -22.97 3.33 -6.54
CA LEU A 469 -23.19 3.06 -7.97
C LEU A 469 -22.56 1.74 -8.48
N PRO A 470 -21.26 1.42 -8.24
CA PRO A 470 -20.68 0.16 -8.70
C PRO A 470 -21.36 -1.08 -8.11
N TYR A 471 -21.90 -1.01 -6.89
CA TYR A 471 -22.59 -2.15 -6.27
C TYR A 471 -23.98 -2.36 -6.87
N LEU A 472 -24.72 -1.28 -7.15
CA LEU A 472 -26.04 -1.34 -7.80
C LEU A 472 -25.99 -1.78 -9.27
N LYS A 473 -24.84 -1.69 -9.95
CA LYS A 473 -24.63 -2.27 -11.29
C LYS A 473 -24.80 -3.79 -11.31
N SER A 474 -24.70 -4.47 -10.17
CA SER A 474 -24.90 -5.93 -10.10
C SER A 474 -26.37 -6.35 -10.20
N PHE A 475 -27.32 -5.42 -10.01
CA PHE A 475 -28.75 -5.73 -9.94
C PHE A 475 -29.30 -6.17 -11.30
N SER A 476 -30.21 -7.14 -11.30
CA SER A 476 -30.94 -7.51 -12.52
C SER A 476 -32.12 -6.57 -12.75
N LEU A 477 -32.66 -6.55 -13.97
CA LEU A 477 -33.87 -5.76 -14.27
C LEU A 477 -35.09 -6.21 -13.45
N LYS A 478 -35.10 -7.48 -13.02
CA LYS A 478 -36.14 -8.02 -12.13
C LYS A 478 -36.04 -7.48 -10.71
N ASP A 479 -34.81 -7.17 -10.26
CA ASP A 479 -34.57 -6.55 -8.95
C ASP A 479 -34.90 -5.06 -8.96
N LEU A 480 -34.62 -4.40 -10.09
CA LEU A 480 -34.79 -2.96 -10.28
C LEU A 480 -36.27 -2.54 -10.34
N LYS A 481 -37.10 -3.31 -11.05
CA LYS A 481 -38.50 -2.96 -11.32
C LYS A 481 -39.31 -2.72 -10.02
N PRO A 482 -39.33 -3.63 -9.03
CA PRO A 482 -40.07 -3.41 -7.78
C PRO A 482 -39.63 -2.17 -7.01
N LEU A 483 -38.33 -1.86 -7.02
CA LEU A 483 -37.77 -0.70 -6.34
C LEU A 483 -38.23 0.61 -6.99
N LEU A 484 -38.17 0.69 -8.33
CA LEU A 484 -38.63 1.87 -9.07
C LEU A 484 -40.15 2.06 -8.96
N GLU A 485 -40.93 0.99 -9.02
CA GLU A 485 -42.39 1.05 -8.82
C GLU A 485 -42.73 1.55 -7.42
N TYR A 486 -42.01 1.09 -6.40
CA TYR A 486 -42.20 1.55 -5.03
C TYR A 486 -41.84 3.03 -4.87
N VAL A 487 -40.72 3.49 -5.44
CA VAL A 487 -40.34 4.92 -5.40
C VAL A 487 -41.40 5.80 -6.09
N CYS A 488 -41.98 5.35 -7.22
CA CYS A 488 -43.06 6.08 -7.88
C CYS A 488 -44.32 6.17 -7.00
N LEU A 489 -44.72 5.07 -6.36
CA LEU A 489 -45.87 5.03 -5.45
C LEU A 489 -45.66 5.91 -4.21
N ALA A 490 -44.43 5.90 -3.68
CA ALA A 490 -44.04 6.74 -2.55
C ALA A 490 -44.08 8.23 -2.92
N TRP A 491 -43.72 8.59 -4.16
CA TRP A 491 -43.77 9.97 -4.65
C TRP A 491 -45.20 10.43 -4.98
N GLU A 492 -46.06 9.54 -5.47
CA GLU A 492 -47.47 9.87 -5.78
C GLU A 492 -48.33 10.07 -4.50
N SER A 493 -47.87 9.58 -3.35
CA SER A 493 -48.61 9.65 -2.10
C SER A 493 -48.39 11.00 -1.39
N ASP A 494 -49.39 11.89 -1.41
CA ASP A 494 -49.32 13.25 -0.83
C ASP A 494 -48.91 13.30 0.67
N ASP A 495 -49.24 12.27 1.45
CA ASP A 495 -48.98 12.19 2.90
C ASP A 495 -47.77 11.30 3.26
N PHE A 496 -46.96 10.86 2.27
CA PHE A 496 -45.86 9.94 2.53
C PHE A 496 -44.63 10.64 3.11
N LEU A 497 -44.13 10.10 4.23
CA LEU A 497 -42.92 10.58 4.90
C LEU A 497 -41.98 9.41 5.19
N LEU A 498 -40.72 9.54 4.78
CA LEU A 498 -39.68 8.59 5.16
C LEU A 498 -39.35 8.73 6.67
N PRO A 499 -38.88 7.65 7.32
CA PRO A 499 -38.52 7.69 8.73
C PRO A 499 -37.56 8.83 9.06
N ASN A 500 -37.87 9.61 10.10
CA ASN A 500 -37.06 10.74 10.60
C ASN A 500 -36.83 11.90 9.61
N LEU A 501 -37.57 11.98 8.50
CA LEU A 501 -37.42 13.04 7.48
C LEU A 501 -38.67 13.90 7.36
N ASN A 502 -38.49 15.17 6.97
CA ASN A 502 -39.60 16.05 6.59
C ASN A 502 -40.02 15.80 5.12
N ALA A 503 -41.11 16.44 4.66
CA ALA A 503 -41.63 16.25 3.31
C ALA A 503 -40.61 16.61 2.21
N VAL A 504 -39.85 17.70 2.39
CA VAL A 504 -38.86 18.18 1.40
C VAL A 504 -37.66 17.23 1.32
N GLU A 505 -37.18 16.76 2.48
CA GLU A 505 -36.08 15.79 2.57
C GLU A 505 -36.49 14.42 2.02
N THR A 506 -37.75 14.02 2.24
CA THR A 506 -38.33 12.79 1.69
C THR A 506 -38.35 12.87 0.17
N GLU A 507 -38.89 13.95 -0.40
CA GLU A 507 -38.93 14.16 -1.85
C GLU A 507 -37.53 14.16 -2.45
N LYS A 508 -36.58 14.89 -1.83
CA LYS A 508 -35.18 14.89 -2.24
C LYS A 508 -34.58 13.48 -2.26
N LYS A 509 -34.82 12.68 -1.21
CA LYS A 509 -34.30 11.31 -1.13
C LYS A 509 -34.89 10.40 -2.20
N LEU A 510 -36.20 10.51 -2.47
CA LEU A 510 -36.85 9.74 -3.54
C LEU A 510 -36.26 10.10 -4.91
N ILE A 511 -35.98 11.38 -5.16
CA ILE A 511 -35.29 11.83 -6.39
C ILE A 511 -33.88 11.25 -6.46
N GLU A 512 -33.05 11.41 -5.43
CA GLU A 512 -31.68 10.87 -5.38
C GLU A 512 -31.66 9.35 -5.67
N TRP A 513 -32.53 8.60 -5.00
CA TRP A 513 -32.66 7.14 -5.20
C TRP A 513 -33.15 6.78 -6.61
N SER A 514 -34.08 7.55 -7.18
CA SER A 514 -34.51 7.33 -8.56
C SER A 514 -33.35 7.54 -9.54
N CYS A 515 -32.56 8.61 -9.38
CA CYS A 515 -31.40 8.90 -10.22
C CYS A 515 -30.37 7.77 -10.16
N ILE A 516 -29.93 7.36 -8.96
CA ILE A 516 -28.87 6.36 -8.84
C ILE A 516 -29.30 4.97 -9.32
N LEU A 517 -30.57 4.57 -9.10
CA LEU A 517 -31.10 3.29 -9.59
C LEU A 517 -31.12 3.24 -11.12
N ILE A 518 -31.47 4.36 -11.76
CA ILE A 518 -31.46 4.53 -13.22
C ILE A 518 -30.02 4.56 -13.73
N ASP A 519 -29.15 5.38 -13.15
CA ASP A 519 -27.76 5.57 -13.58
C ASP A 519 -26.92 4.29 -13.43
N ALA A 520 -27.17 3.47 -12.41
CA ALA A 520 -26.49 2.20 -12.26
C ALA A 520 -26.90 1.18 -13.35
N ASN A 521 -28.09 1.28 -13.92
CA ASN A 521 -28.66 0.26 -14.81
C ASN A 521 -29.08 0.77 -16.20
N TYR A 522 -28.75 2.01 -16.58
CA TYR A 522 -29.23 2.65 -17.82
C TYR A 522 -28.97 1.81 -19.08
N GLN A 523 -27.79 1.20 -19.21
CA GLN A 523 -27.45 0.36 -20.37
C GLN A 523 -28.38 -0.85 -20.48
N LYS A 524 -28.70 -1.49 -19.34
CA LYS A 524 -29.59 -2.66 -19.31
C LYS A 524 -31.03 -2.27 -19.66
N ILE A 525 -31.47 -1.11 -19.16
CA ILE A 525 -32.83 -0.58 -19.40
C ILE A 525 -33.01 -0.24 -20.89
N VAL A 526 -32.03 0.43 -21.50
CA VAL A 526 -32.08 0.81 -22.93
C VAL A 526 -32.09 -0.43 -23.84
N LEU A 527 -31.33 -1.47 -23.47
CA LEU A 527 -31.20 -2.68 -24.29
C LEU A 527 -32.38 -3.67 -24.15
N SER A 528 -33.04 -3.73 -22.99
CA SER A 528 -34.08 -4.74 -22.73
C SER A 528 -35.43 -4.46 -23.39
N LYS A 529 -35.77 -3.19 -23.62
CA LYS A 529 -37.08 -2.75 -24.16
C LYS A 529 -38.30 -3.35 -23.43
N ASP A 530 -38.15 -3.60 -22.13
CA ASP A 530 -39.23 -4.15 -21.31
C ASP A 530 -40.40 -3.15 -21.22
N GLN A 531 -41.59 -3.57 -21.63
CA GLN A 531 -42.77 -2.72 -21.67
C GLN A 531 -43.20 -2.28 -20.26
N GLU A 532 -43.03 -3.12 -19.24
CA GLU A 532 -43.46 -2.80 -17.88
C GLU A 532 -42.57 -1.73 -17.26
N ILE A 533 -41.25 -1.86 -17.45
CA ILE A 533 -40.28 -0.85 -17.00
C ILE A 533 -40.53 0.48 -17.70
N LEU A 534 -40.81 0.46 -19.02
CA LEU A 534 -41.17 1.68 -19.77
C LEU A 534 -42.41 2.38 -19.21
N GLN A 535 -43.44 1.64 -18.79
CA GLN A 535 -44.61 2.22 -18.12
C GLN A 535 -44.23 2.91 -16.81
N THR A 536 -43.37 2.29 -15.98
CA THR A 536 -42.85 2.91 -14.75
C THR A 536 -42.07 4.19 -15.05
N PHE A 537 -41.29 4.24 -16.13
CA PHE A 537 -40.60 5.46 -16.56
C PHE A 537 -41.55 6.55 -17.05
N TYR A 538 -42.65 6.21 -17.73
CA TYR A 538 -43.67 7.19 -18.11
C TYR A 538 -44.33 7.80 -16.87
N LYS A 539 -44.67 6.97 -15.87
CA LYS A 539 -45.18 7.45 -14.58
C LYS A 539 -44.18 8.36 -13.87
N LEU A 540 -42.92 7.95 -13.77
CA LEU A 540 -41.86 8.77 -13.16
C LEU A 540 -41.71 10.12 -13.87
N ARG A 541 -41.77 10.13 -15.21
CA ARG A 541 -41.72 11.37 -15.99
C ARG A 541 -42.91 12.28 -15.67
N GLU A 542 -44.11 11.74 -15.60
CA GLU A 542 -45.31 12.51 -15.27
C GLU A 542 -45.20 13.15 -13.88
N LEU A 543 -44.71 12.41 -12.89
CA LEU A 543 -44.45 12.91 -11.53
C LEU A 543 -43.40 14.04 -11.52
N VAL A 544 -42.31 13.88 -12.28
CA VAL A 544 -41.28 14.93 -12.43
C VAL A 544 -41.85 16.18 -13.11
N ASP A 545 -42.65 16.01 -14.18
CA ASP A 545 -43.27 17.13 -14.90
C ASP A 545 -44.28 17.89 -13.99
N GLN A 546 -45.04 17.18 -13.15
CA GLN A 546 -45.90 17.77 -12.12
C GLN A 546 -45.08 18.53 -11.07
N GLY A 547 -44.03 17.91 -10.51
CA GLY A 547 -43.15 18.54 -9.53
C GLY A 547 -42.47 19.81 -10.07
N LEU A 548 -41.98 19.78 -11.30
CA LEU A 548 -41.39 20.96 -11.96
C LEU A 548 -42.41 22.09 -12.18
N THR A 549 -43.68 21.74 -12.43
CA THR A 549 -44.75 22.74 -12.56
C THR A 549 -45.02 23.40 -11.21
N CYS A 550 -45.13 22.62 -10.14
CA CYS A 550 -45.28 23.14 -8.77
C CYS A 550 -44.12 24.06 -8.37
N VAL A 551 -42.86 23.67 -8.65
CA VAL A 551 -41.69 24.51 -8.33
C VAL A 551 -41.73 25.85 -9.08
N LYS A 552 -42.15 25.86 -10.35
CA LYS A 552 -42.32 27.10 -11.13
C LYS A 552 -43.42 27.99 -10.54
N GLU A 553 -44.51 27.42 -10.05
CA GLU A 553 -45.57 28.17 -9.36
C GLU A 553 -45.05 28.78 -8.04
N PHE A 554 -44.26 28.03 -7.28
CA PHE A 554 -43.60 28.54 -6.08
C PHE A 554 -42.59 29.66 -6.36
N GLU A 555 -41.81 29.56 -7.45
CA GLU A 555 -40.90 30.62 -7.89
C GLU A 555 -41.66 31.93 -8.22
N GLN A 556 -42.85 31.81 -8.82
CA GLN A 556 -43.72 32.96 -9.08
C GLN A 556 -44.37 33.52 -7.80
N LEU A 557 -44.62 32.68 -6.79
CA LEU A 557 -45.22 33.06 -5.52
C LEU A 557 -44.20 33.65 -4.54
N GLU A 558 -42.93 33.23 -4.59
CA GLU A 558 -41.83 33.72 -3.74
C GLU A 558 -41.71 35.25 -3.70
N PRO A 559 -41.68 36.00 -4.83
CA PRO A 559 -41.61 37.45 -4.80
C PRO A 559 -42.86 38.08 -4.16
N ILE A 560 -44.04 37.49 -4.38
CA ILE A 560 -45.31 37.97 -3.79
C ILE A 560 -45.29 37.80 -2.27
N LEU A 561 -44.82 36.64 -1.79
CA LEU A 561 -44.65 36.37 -0.36
C LEU A 561 -43.60 37.27 0.27
N ARG A 562 -42.46 37.50 -0.39
CA ARG A 562 -41.43 38.45 0.08
C ARG A 562 -41.96 39.88 0.14
N MET A 563 -42.83 40.28 -0.78
CA MET A 563 -43.51 41.59 -0.73
C MET A 563 -44.50 41.69 0.44
N LEU A 564 -45.28 40.64 0.69
CA LEU A 564 -46.21 40.51 1.82
C LEU A 564 -45.48 40.57 3.18
N ILE A 565 -44.39 39.81 3.34
CA ILE A 565 -43.57 39.80 4.56
C ILE A 565 -42.95 41.19 4.82
N ARG A 566 -42.60 41.92 3.75
CA ARG A 566 -42.08 43.31 3.85
C ARG A 566 -43.18 44.36 4.04
N GLY A 567 -44.43 43.96 4.24
CA GLY A 567 -45.57 44.86 4.47
C GLY A 567 -45.99 45.66 3.24
N LYS A 568 -45.49 45.34 2.04
CA LYS A 568 -45.86 46.00 0.78
C LYS A 568 -46.94 45.17 0.10
N CYS A 569 -48.19 45.38 0.50
CA CYS A 569 -49.31 44.86 -0.28
C CYS A 569 -49.34 45.60 -1.62
N GLN A 570 -49.57 44.88 -2.73
CA GLN A 570 -49.90 45.54 -3.99
C GLN A 570 -51.11 46.43 -3.74
N GLN A 571 -50.89 47.74 -3.64
CA GLN A 571 -51.92 48.67 -4.03
C GLN A 571 -52.14 48.36 -5.51
N LYS A 572 -53.17 47.55 -5.82
CA LYS A 572 -53.82 47.72 -7.10
C LYS A 572 -54.11 49.21 -7.16
N ASP A 573 -53.59 49.89 -8.18
CA ASP A 573 -54.08 51.20 -8.58
C ASP A 573 -55.56 51.04 -8.94
N LEU A 574 -56.41 50.93 -7.92
CA LEU A 574 -57.75 51.44 -7.98
C LEU A 574 -57.55 52.95 -8.08
N SER A 575 -57.34 53.41 -9.30
CA SER A 575 -57.65 54.77 -9.74
C SER A 575 -59.16 55.04 -9.63
N CYS A 576 -59.79 54.54 -8.57
CA CYS A 576 -61.10 54.95 -8.12
C CYS A 576 -60.83 56.17 -7.24
N ASN A 577 -60.97 57.37 -7.81
CA ASN A 577 -61.09 58.58 -7.03
C ASN A 577 -62.26 58.41 -6.04
N LEU A 578 -61.97 57.97 -4.80
CA LEU A 578 -62.92 57.79 -3.70
C LEU A 578 -63.54 59.12 -3.20
N ARG A 579 -63.41 60.21 -3.96
CA ARG A 579 -63.91 61.54 -3.59
C ARG A 579 -65.30 61.85 -4.15
N TYR A 580 -65.73 61.17 -5.22
CA TYR A 580 -67.10 61.22 -5.71
C TYR A 580 -67.37 60.05 -6.68
N SER A 581 -68.59 59.53 -6.68
CA SER A 581 -69.13 58.65 -7.73
C SER A 581 -70.26 59.38 -8.46
N ILE A 582 -70.31 59.27 -9.78
CA ILE A 582 -71.46 59.72 -10.57
C ILE A 582 -72.25 58.48 -10.95
N GLU A 583 -73.47 58.37 -10.41
CA GLU A 583 -74.40 57.30 -10.72
C GLU A 583 -75.59 57.87 -11.49
N GLN A 584 -75.92 57.26 -12.62
CA GLN A 584 -77.04 57.65 -13.46
C GLN A 584 -78.28 56.84 -13.04
N LEU A 585 -79.23 57.51 -12.39
CA LEU A 585 -80.55 56.97 -12.10
C LEU A 585 -81.51 57.33 -13.24
N SER A 586 -82.04 56.31 -13.93
CA SER A 586 -83.15 56.46 -14.86
C SER A 586 -84.45 56.61 -14.07
N LEU A 587 -85.04 57.81 -14.09
CA LEU A 587 -86.36 58.06 -13.54
C LEU A 587 -87.41 57.97 -14.66
N TYR A 588 -88.27 56.95 -14.49
CA TYR A 588 -89.41 56.49 -15.31
C TYR A 588 -89.08 55.58 -16.50
#